data_AF-A0A0J9GVL1-F1
#
_entry.id   AF-A0A0J9GVL1-F1
#
_cell.length_a   1.000
_cell.length_b   1.000
_cell.length_c   1.000
_cell.angle_alpha   90.00
_cell.angle_beta   90.00
_cell.angle_gamma   90.00
#
_symmetry.space_group_name_H-M   'P 1'
#
loop_
_entity.id
_entity.type
_entity.pdbx_description
1 polymer ?
#
loop_
_entity_poly.entity_id
_entity_poly.type
_entity_poly.pdbx_seq_one_letter_code
_entity_poly.pdbx_strand_id
1 'polypeptide(L)'
;MPEIVAVQSSFAQGARLVIFRMSQDLDKMLAAATPYIGTRYRWLAPLGAADLDGDGHMELAYIDRPHLAKTLRVWRYRDGAVSQVASLPGLTNHRIGENWISGGIRDCGAGPEMITADARWRRVIATRLEGGALIPRDIGAFDGQGSFARALVCE
;
A
#
# COMPACT_ATOMS: atom_id res chain seq x y z
N MET A 1 -12.85 -9.73 -15.10
CA MET A 1 -11.81 -9.29 -16.06
C MET A 1 -10.55 -8.99 -15.29
N PRO A 2 -9.35 -9.30 -15.80
CA PRO A 2 -8.11 -8.95 -15.12
C PRO A 2 -7.91 -7.43 -15.10
N GLU A 3 -7.38 -6.95 -13.98
CA GLU A 3 -7.08 -5.54 -13.72
C GLU A 3 -5.61 -5.43 -13.31
N ILE A 4 -4.96 -4.34 -13.71
CA ILE A 4 -3.54 -4.06 -13.46
C ILE A 4 -3.46 -2.81 -12.60
N VAL A 5 -2.79 -2.92 -11.45
CA VAL A 5 -2.44 -1.76 -10.63
C VAL A 5 -1.03 -1.31 -11.00
N ALA A 6 -0.87 -0.03 -11.31
CA ALA A 6 0.44 0.54 -11.62
C ALA A 6 0.67 1.85 -10.85
N VAL A 7 1.95 2.18 -10.64
CA VAL A 7 2.37 3.49 -10.17
C VAL A 7 2.56 4.40 -11.38
N GLN A 8 1.78 5.47 -11.47
CA GLN A 8 1.95 6.48 -12.50
C GLN A 8 2.65 7.70 -11.93
N SER A 9 3.75 8.11 -12.56
CA SER A 9 4.48 9.34 -12.22
C SER A 9 4.01 10.52 -13.08
N SER A 10 3.83 11.68 -12.46
CA SER A 10 3.63 12.97 -13.12
C SER A 10 4.83 13.89 -12.88
N PHE A 11 5.23 14.60 -13.92
CA PHE A 11 6.34 15.57 -13.88
C PHE A 11 6.12 16.70 -12.86
N ALA A 12 4.88 17.15 -12.70
CA ALA A 12 4.55 18.27 -11.83
C ALA A 12 3.88 17.84 -10.52
N GLN A 13 3.12 16.74 -10.53
CA GLN A 13 2.19 16.40 -9.45
C GLN A 13 2.67 15.21 -8.57
N GLY A 14 3.79 14.58 -8.94
CA GLY A 14 4.27 13.39 -8.24
C GLY A 14 3.53 12.12 -8.69
N ALA A 15 3.57 11.07 -7.87
CA ALA A 15 3.00 9.77 -8.21
C ALA A 15 1.52 9.62 -7.78
N ARG A 16 0.84 8.66 -8.39
CA ARG A 16 -0.46 8.12 -7.97
C ARG A 16 -0.54 6.63 -8.30
N LEU A 17 -1.52 5.93 -7.72
CA LEU A 17 -1.92 4.63 -8.22
C LEU A 17 -2.94 4.80 -9.35
N VAL A 18 -2.81 3.97 -10.38
CA VAL A 18 -3.79 3.83 -11.46
C VAL A 18 -4.20 2.37 -11.54
N ILE A 19 -5.48 2.15 -11.84
CA ILE A 19 -6.05 0.83 -12.09
C ILE A 19 -6.41 0.80 -13.57
N PHE A 20 -5.79 -0.13 -14.30
CA PHE A 20 -6.15 -0.43 -15.67
C PHE A 20 -7.04 -1.66 -15.74
N ARG A 21 -8.04 -1.60 -16.60
CA ARG A 21 -8.87 -2.73 -16.98
C ARG A 21 -8.48 -3.16 -18.38
N MET A 22 -8.31 -4.47 -18.59
CA MET A 22 -8.00 -4.99 -19.92
C MET A 22 -9.19 -4.77 -20.86
N SER A 23 -8.99 -3.97 -21.91
CA SER A 23 -10.02 -3.57 -22.87
C SER A 23 -9.41 -3.50 -24.27
N GLN A 24 -10.20 -3.84 -25.30
CA GLN A 24 -9.82 -3.61 -26.71
C GLN A 24 -9.93 -2.12 -27.09
N ASP A 25 -10.74 -1.38 -26.35
CA ASP A 25 -10.87 0.07 -26.46
C ASP A 25 -9.88 0.70 -25.46
N LEU A 26 -8.82 1.33 -25.99
CA LEU A 26 -7.74 1.94 -25.21
C LEU A 26 -8.24 3.08 -24.32
N ASP A 27 -9.26 3.81 -24.76
CA ASP A 27 -9.82 4.93 -24.00
C ASP A 27 -10.56 4.44 -22.74
N LYS A 28 -10.97 3.16 -22.73
CA LYS A 28 -11.59 2.48 -21.59
C LYS A 28 -10.62 1.70 -20.73
N MET A 29 -9.31 1.74 -21.03
CA MET A 29 -8.33 1.00 -20.23
C MET A 29 -8.13 1.62 -18.85
N LEU A 30 -8.12 2.95 -18.72
CA LEU A 30 -7.99 3.59 -17.40
C LEU A 30 -9.31 3.48 -16.63
N ALA A 31 -9.35 2.61 -15.64
CA ALA A 31 -10.56 2.36 -14.86
C ALA A 31 -10.71 3.36 -13.72
N ALA A 32 -9.65 3.58 -12.94
CA ALA A 32 -9.65 4.52 -11.82
C ALA A 32 -8.23 4.99 -11.50
N ALA A 33 -8.12 6.07 -10.72
CA ALA A 33 -6.85 6.58 -10.23
C ALA A 33 -7.01 7.28 -8.89
N THR A 34 -6.05 7.09 -7.97
CA THR A 34 -5.98 7.92 -6.76
C THR A 34 -5.60 9.35 -7.13
N PRO A 35 -5.82 10.34 -6.25
CA PRO A 35 -5.20 11.65 -6.40
C PRO A 35 -3.68 11.54 -6.45
N TYR A 36 -3.05 12.51 -7.11
CA TYR A 36 -1.60 12.69 -7.04
C TYR A 36 -1.16 13.08 -5.63
N ILE A 37 0.01 12.62 -5.21
CA ILE A 37 0.55 12.83 -3.85
C ILE A 37 1.35 14.13 -3.67
N GLY A 38 1.10 15.13 -4.51
CA GLY A 38 1.58 16.50 -4.31
C GLY A 38 2.34 17.05 -5.51
N THR A 39 3.67 17.09 -5.41
CA THR A 39 4.55 17.79 -6.38
C THR A 39 5.59 16.84 -7.01
N ARG A 40 6.44 17.37 -7.89
CA ARG A 40 7.56 16.63 -8.48
C ARG A 40 8.41 15.85 -7.47
N TYR A 41 8.96 14.72 -7.93
CA TYR A 41 9.83 13.84 -7.13
C TYR A 41 9.16 13.30 -5.85
N ARG A 42 7.83 13.22 -5.85
CA ARG A 42 7.07 12.49 -4.84
C ARG A 42 6.66 11.15 -5.41
N TRP A 43 7.07 10.10 -4.72
CA TRP A 43 6.79 8.73 -5.10
C TRP A 43 6.09 8.02 -3.94
N LEU A 44 5.43 6.91 -4.25
CA LEU A 44 4.77 6.04 -3.29
C LEU A 44 5.25 4.61 -3.48
N ALA A 45 5.19 3.82 -2.40
CA ALA A 45 5.64 2.44 -2.40
C ALA A 45 4.46 1.49 -2.13
N PRO A 46 4.03 0.69 -3.12
CA PRO A 46 2.93 -0.26 -2.94
C PRO A 46 3.22 -1.33 -1.88
N LEU A 47 2.18 -1.77 -1.18
CA LEU A 47 2.18 -2.99 -0.35
C LEU A 47 1.40 -4.12 -1.01
N GLY A 48 0.37 -3.78 -1.79
CA GLY A 48 -0.44 -4.75 -2.53
C GLY A 48 -1.90 -4.35 -2.59
N ALA A 49 -2.73 -5.31 -2.99
CA ALA A 49 -4.18 -5.20 -3.00
C ALA A 49 -4.80 -6.47 -2.40
N ALA A 50 -5.78 -6.32 -1.53
CA ALA A 50 -6.57 -7.41 -0.94
C ALA A 50 -7.93 -6.86 -0.48
N ASP A 51 -8.91 -7.73 -0.23
CA ASP A 51 -10.11 -7.38 0.52
C ASP A 51 -9.72 -7.29 2.01
N LEU A 52 -9.32 -6.10 2.43
CA LEU A 52 -8.62 -5.83 3.69
C LEU A 52 -9.55 -5.82 4.91
N ASP A 53 -10.85 -5.58 4.72
CA ASP A 53 -11.85 -5.61 5.79
C ASP A 53 -12.95 -6.67 5.60
N GLY A 54 -12.88 -7.47 4.53
CA GLY A 54 -13.73 -8.63 4.30
C GLY A 54 -15.13 -8.27 3.77
N ASP A 55 -15.30 -7.10 3.16
CA ASP A 55 -16.59 -6.62 2.65
C ASP A 55 -16.85 -7.03 1.18
N GLY A 56 -15.92 -7.76 0.58
CA GLY A 56 -15.99 -8.22 -0.81
C GLY A 56 -15.49 -7.20 -1.83
N HIS A 57 -14.98 -6.05 -1.39
CA HIS A 57 -14.32 -5.07 -2.24
C HIS A 57 -12.80 -5.09 -2.03
N MET A 58 -12.06 -4.72 -3.07
CA MET A 58 -10.60 -4.71 -3.00
C MET A 58 -10.10 -3.36 -2.51
N GLU A 59 -9.19 -3.37 -1.54
CA GLU A 59 -8.41 -2.21 -1.15
C GLU A 59 -7.00 -2.26 -1.72
N LEU A 60 -6.49 -1.08 -2.04
CA LEU A 60 -5.11 -0.80 -2.42
C LEU A 60 -4.38 -0.19 -1.24
N ALA A 61 -3.26 -0.79 -0.83
CA ALA A 61 -2.42 -0.28 0.25
C ALA A 61 -1.06 0.20 -0.28
N TYR A 62 -0.63 1.38 0.15
CA TYR A 62 0.70 1.92 -0.17
C TYR A 62 1.22 2.87 0.91
N ILE A 63 2.54 3.08 0.95
CA ILE A 63 3.19 4.14 1.71
C ILE A 63 3.33 5.40 0.85
N ASP A 64 2.69 6.49 1.27
CA ASP A 64 2.88 7.83 0.72
C ASP A 64 4.26 8.38 1.11
N ARG A 65 5.10 8.68 0.10
CA ARG A 65 6.43 9.28 0.24
C ARG A 65 7.22 8.61 1.37
N PRO A 66 7.72 7.37 1.19
CA PRO A 66 8.30 6.54 2.26
C PRO A 66 9.53 7.13 2.95
N HIS A 67 10.16 8.16 2.36
CA HIS A 67 11.26 8.91 2.99
C HIS A 67 10.81 10.20 3.69
N LEU A 68 9.62 10.71 3.38
CA LEU A 68 9.13 12.03 3.82
C LEU A 68 7.88 11.91 4.70
N ALA A 69 6.74 11.55 4.10
CA ALA A 69 5.46 11.52 4.80
C ALA A 69 5.29 10.27 5.65
N LYS A 70 5.81 9.11 5.20
CA LYS A 70 5.78 7.85 5.96
C LYS A 70 4.37 7.54 6.47
N THR A 71 3.42 7.55 5.54
CA THR A 71 2.00 7.38 5.85
C THR A 71 1.46 6.21 5.06
N LEU A 72 0.97 5.19 5.75
CA LEU A 72 0.17 4.12 5.16
C LEU A 72 -1.16 4.72 4.72
N ARG A 73 -1.54 4.49 3.46
CA ARG A 73 -2.84 4.89 2.91
C ARG A 73 -3.53 3.65 2.34
N VAL A 74 -4.83 3.57 2.60
CA VAL A 74 -5.69 2.49 2.11
C VAL A 74 -6.85 3.10 1.32
N TRP A 75 -7.03 2.62 0.10
CA TRP A 75 -8.06 3.08 -0.83
C TRP A 75 -8.91 1.90 -1.30
N ARG A 76 -10.23 2.01 -1.21
CA ARG A 76 -11.16 1.01 -1.76
C ARG A 76 -11.38 1.25 -3.23
N TYR A 77 -11.34 0.19 -4.03
CA TYR A 77 -11.80 0.18 -5.41
C TYR A 77 -13.19 -0.44 -5.50
N ARG A 78 -14.18 0.35 -5.96
CA ARG A 78 -15.57 -0.08 -6.09
C ARG A 78 -16.22 0.65 -7.25
N ASP A 79 -16.96 -0.08 -8.08
CA ASP A 79 -17.77 0.45 -9.17
C ASP A 79 -17.00 1.40 -10.13
N GLY A 80 -15.72 1.11 -10.38
CA GLY A 80 -14.88 1.95 -11.25
C GLY A 80 -14.35 3.22 -10.59
N ALA A 81 -14.48 3.37 -9.28
CA ALA A 81 -13.96 4.51 -8.52
C ALA A 81 -13.02 4.05 -7.40
N VAL A 82 -12.13 4.95 -6.98
CA VAL A 82 -11.33 4.76 -5.75
C VAL A 82 -11.69 5.81 -4.71
N SER A 83 -11.86 5.37 -3.47
CA SER A 83 -12.12 6.24 -2.31
C SER A 83 -11.18 5.89 -1.16
N GLN A 84 -10.62 6.90 -0.49
CA GLN A 84 -9.74 6.63 0.65
C GLN A 84 -10.56 6.11 1.82
N VAL A 85 -10.18 4.96 2.37
CA VAL A 85 -10.82 4.37 3.55
C VAL A 85 -10.15 4.89 4.81
N ALA A 86 -8.81 4.80 4.86
CA ALA A 86 -8.04 5.16 6.04
C ALA A 86 -6.61 5.60 5.71
N SER A 87 -5.98 6.29 6.66
CA SER A 87 -4.57 6.63 6.60
C SER A 87 -3.93 6.66 7.98
N LEU A 88 -2.69 6.19 8.09
CA LEU A 88 -1.94 6.09 9.35
C LEU A 88 -0.50 6.58 9.16
N PRO A 89 -0.08 7.70 9.80
CA PRO A 89 1.29 8.16 9.75
C PRO A 89 2.22 7.28 10.59
N GLY A 90 3.53 7.47 10.42
CA GLY A 90 4.55 6.81 11.23
C GLY A 90 4.97 5.43 10.72
N LEU A 91 4.61 5.06 9.49
CA LEU A 91 4.92 3.77 8.87
C LEU A 91 5.65 3.95 7.55
N THR A 92 6.57 3.04 7.23
CA THR A 92 7.32 3.05 5.97
C THR A 92 7.70 1.64 5.54
N ASN A 93 8.07 1.49 4.28
CA ASN A 93 8.47 0.22 3.69
C ASN A 93 9.65 0.36 2.71
N HIS A 94 10.33 1.51 2.69
CA HIS A 94 11.52 1.73 1.85
C HIS A 94 12.53 2.70 2.49
N ARG A 95 13.84 2.41 2.33
CA ARG A 95 14.96 3.30 2.71
C ARG A 95 15.72 3.83 1.50
N ILE A 96 16.30 5.02 1.67
CA ILE A 96 17.18 5.60 0.66
C ILE A 96 18.36 4.64 0.43
N GLY A 97 18.61 4.32 -0.84
CA GLY A 97 19.70 3.43 -1.27
C GLY A 97 19.28 1.98 -1.48
N GLU A 98 18.07 1.58 -1.06
CA GLU A 98 17.52 0.25 -1.41
C GLU A 98 17.00 0.25 -2.84
N ASN A 99 17.16 -0.88 -3.54
CA ASN A 99 16.57 -1.13 -4.86
C ASN A 99 15.37 -2.09 -4.79
N TRP A 100 14.80 -2.28 -3.60
CA TRP A 100 13.61 -3.08 -3.34
C TRP A 100 12.65 -2.34 -2.40
N ILE A 101 11.39 -2.74 -2.43
CA ILE A 101 10.38 -2.34 -1.43
C ILE A 101 10.21 -3.50 -0.45
N SER A 102 10.19 -3.18 0.84
CA SER A 102 10.01 -4.17 1.91
C SER A 102 8.53 -4.37 2.26
N GLY A 103 8.21 -5.44 2.97
CA GLY A 103 6.85 -5.69 3.44
C GLY A 103 5.90 -6.14 2.33
N GLY A 104 4.61 -6.06 2.62
CA GLY A 104 3.55 -6.56 1.75
C GLY A 104 2.26 -6.80 2.52
N ILE A 105 1.32 -7.52 1.90
CA ILE A 105 0.11 -8.02 2.56
C ILE A 105 0.30 -9.52 2.82
N ARG A 106 -0.02 -9.96 4.04
CA ARG A 106 -0.11 -11.39 4.39
C ARG A 106 -1.52 -11.70 4.89
N ASP A 107 -1.93 -12.95 4.80
CA ASP A 107 -3.11 -13.46 5.52
C ASP A 107 -2.74 -14.80 6.17
N CYS A 108 -2.87 -14.86 7.49
CA CYS A 108 -2.56 -16.03 8.31
C CYS A 108 -3.81 -16.80 8.77
N GLY A 109 -4.97 -16.55 8.14
CA GLY A 109 -6.25 -17.20 8.45
C GLY A 109 -7.16 -16.39 9.37
N ALA A 110 -6.71 -15.23 9.85
CA ALA A 110 -7.50 -14.29 10.65
C ALA A 110 -7.81 -12.99 9.90
N GLY A 111 -7.64 -13.01 8.58
CA GLY A 111 -7.77 -11.86 7.70
C GLY A 111 -6.42 -11.22 7.35
N PRO A 112 -6.39 -10.37 6.31
CA PRO A 112 -5.18 -9.79 5.80
C PRO A 112 -4.60 -8.70 6.71
N GLU A 113 -3.26 -8.63 6.74
CA GLU A 113 -2.49 -7.62 7.48
C GLU A 113 -1.46 -6.98 6.54
N MET A 114 -1.32 -5.65 6.64
CA MET A 114 -0.28 -4.88 5.96
C MET A 114 0.99 -4.84 6.81
N ILE A 115 2.09 -5.36 6.28
CA ILE A 115 3.37 -5.46 6.98
C ILE A 115 4.29 -4.32 6.54
N THR A 116 4.72 -3.52 7.51
CA THR A 116 5.56 -2.33 7.32
C THR A 116 6.63 -2.25 8.41
N ALA A 117 7.57 -1.31 8.31
CA ALA A 117 8.37 -0.86 9.44
C ALA A 117 7.75 0.39 10.06
N ASP A 118 8.04 0.63 11.33
CA ASP A 118 7.83 1.96 11.91
C ASP A 118 8.76 2.99 11.23
N ALA A 119 8.42 4.27 11.32
CA ALA A 119 9.12 5.35 10.65
C ALA A 119 10.61 5.46 11.01
N ARG A 120 11.03 4.86 12.13
CA ARG A 120 12.40 4.83 12.64
C ARG A 120 13.16 3.55 12.28
N TRP A 121 12.55 2.60 11.58
CA TRP A 121 13.16 1.31 11.23
C TRP A 121 13.69 0.54 12.44
N ARG A 122 12.91 0.52 13.52
CA ARG A 122 13.21 -0.22 14.76
C ARG A 122 12.30 -1.43 14.93
N ARG A 123 11.06 -1.35 14.45
CA ARG A 123 10.01 -2.34 14.68
C ARG A 123 9.34 -2.73 13.37
N VAL A 124 8.95 -4.00 13.26
CA VAL A 124 8.02 -4.46 12.22
C VAL A 124 6.60 -4.29 12.75
N ILE A 125 5.74 -3.67 11.95
CA ILE A 125 4.36 -3.35 12.29
C ILE A 125 3.44 -4.10 11.34
N ALA A 126 2.55 -4.93 11.90
CA ALA A 126 1.39 -5.47 11.20
C ALA A 126 0.20 -4.54 11.43
N THR A 127 -0.47 -4.11 10.37
CA THR A 127 -1.63 -3.22 10.46
C THR A 127 -2.85 -3.88 9.83
N ARG A 128 -3.97 -3.91 10.55
CA ARG A 128 -5.27 -4.36 10.04
C ARG A 128 -6.16 -3.18 9.67
N LEU A 129 -7.07 -3.39 8.72
CA LEU A 129 -8.17 -2.48 8.47
C LEU A 129 -9.42 -3.04 9.17
N GLU A 130 -9.93 -2.33 10.18
CA GLU A 130 -11.08 -2.76 10.97
C GLU A 130 -12.04 -1.59 11.15
N GLY A 131 -13.29 -1.73 10.69
CA GLY A 131 -14.32 -0.69 10.83
C GLY A 131 -13.92 0.66 10.22
N GLY A 132 -13.16 0.66 9.13
CA GLY A 132 -12.64 1.88 8.50
C GLY A 132 -11.44 2.53 9.21
N ALA A 133 -10.85 1.88 10.21
CA ALA A 133 -9.67 2.35 10.92
C ALA A 133 -8.46 1.43 10.69
N LEU A 134 -7.26 2.00 10.74
CA LEU A 134 -6.01 1.24 10.68
C LEU A 134 -5.52 0.94 12.10
N ILE A 135 -5.45 -0.34 12.44
CA ILE A 135 -5.08 -0.84 13.76
C ILE A 135 -3.66 -1.43 13.69
N PRO A 136 -2.62 -0.67 14.07
CA PRO A 136 -1.24 -1.15 14.04
C PRO A 136 -0.92 -2.00 15.26
N ARG A 137 -0.10 -3.03 15.05
CA ARG A 137 0.45 -3.89 16.10
C ARG A 137 1.92 -4.12 15.84
N ASP A 138 2.73 -3.88 16.85
CA ASP A 138 4.14 -4.23 16.86
C ASP A 138 4.29 -5.77 16.91
N ILE A 139 5.01 -6.33 15.95
CA ILE A 139 5.23 -7.78 15.84
C ILE A 139 6.69 -8.19 16.02
N GLY A 140 7.57 -7.26 16.40
CA GLY A 140 8.98 -7.57 16.67
C GLY A 140 9.95 -6.46 16.27
N ALA A 141 11.21 -6.65 16.67
CA ALA A 141 12.29 -5.77 16.25
C ALA A 141 12.57 -5.92 14.74
N PHE A 142 12.95 -4.82 14.10
CA PHE A 142 13.52 -4.84 12.75
C PHE A 142 15.03 -5.09 12.84
N ASP A 143 15.47 -6.25 12.37
CA ASP A 143 16.88 -6.69 12.38
C ASP A 143 17.50 -6.79 10.97
N GLY A 144 16.79 -6.28 9.95
CA GLY A 144 17.18 -6.37 8.55
C GLY A 144 16.09 -6.99 7.68
N GLN A 145 16.43 -7.28 6.42
CA GLN A 145 15.45 -7.74 5.42
C GLN A 145 14.75 -9.05 5.83
N GLY A 146 15.45 -9.93 6.53
CA GLY A 146 14.89 -11.20 7.02
C GLY A 146 13.70 -11.01 7.98
N SER A 147 13.62 -9.88 8.69
CA SER A 147 12.45 -9.53 9.51
C SER A 147 11.16 -9.52 8.69
N PHE A 148 11.18 -8.97 7.47
CA PHE A 148 9.99 -8.92 6.62
C PHE A 148 9.65 -10.25 5.99
N ALA A 149 10.66 -11.02 5.55
CA ALA A 149 10.44 -12.35 5.01
C ALA A 149 9.73 -13.25 6.04
N ARG A 150 10.23 -13.27 7.29
CA ARG A 150 9.58 -13.97 8.41
C ARG A 150 8.20 -13.41 8.72
N ALA A 151 8.05 -12.09 8.73
CA ALA A 151 6.76 -11.47 9.00
C ALA A 151 5.74 -11.72 7.89
N LEU A 152 6.14 -11.97 6.64
CA LEU A 152 5.18 -12.25 5.56
C LEU A 152 4.74 -13.72 5.55
N VAL A 153 5.53 -14.62 6.11
CA VAL A 153 5.12 -16.00 6.36
C VAL A 153 4.43 -16.11 7.73
N CYS A 154 3.56 -17.09 7.86
CA CYS A 154 2.71 -17.30 9.04
C CYS A 154 3.25 -18.46 9.89
N GLU A 155 4.55 -18.42 10.19
CA GLU A 155 5.29 -19.44 10.95
C GLU A 155 5.60 -18.97 12.38
#